data_AF-X0LZA7-F1
#
_entry.id   AF-X0LZA7-F1
#
_cell.length_a   1.000
_cell.length_b   1.000
_cell.length_c   1.000
_cell.angle_alpha   90.00
_cell.angle_beta   90.00
_cell.angle_gamma   90.00
#
_symmetry.space_group_name_H-M   'P 1'
#
loop_
_entity.id
_entity.type
_entity.pdbx_description
1 polymer ?
#
loop_
_entity_poly.entity_id
_entity_poly.type
_entity_poly.pdbx_seq_one_letter_code
_entity_poly.pdbx_strand_id
1 'polypeptide(L)'
;MSTHESISDEGEWLDLESDEESIPITSFFSAQTFPTVAAMLEDSSKNHGFSFADYVQKLQLDFHGAVKLVNFVRDNVKNGTPLPKEISAKDLEDEKYLQPVLENDALIFSLDEVLENITNDQATGYNDGNLKARNRELEEELEKLRDQFASYRLTVQQTLDKRWGDDTETAATEKKDDSAYYFESYAAHEIHETMLKDTVRTDAYRDFIYNNKHIFKDKVVLDIGCGTGILSMFAAKAGAKQVIAVDKSDIIVKARENIFHNGLSDVITTLKGAIEDVKLPVDQVDIIVSEWMGYCLLYEAMLPSVLYARDRYLKPDGVLAPSSATIWIAPIADPEYVSDHISFWRDVYGFDMKTMQEGIYEEARVEAMPQSSVCGEPYPFKVLDLHTVKTEDLQFSATWSSKLTRDVENVDGFLIWFDNFFTTSRSDPVPPAETTPETWDKKDHGGVAFTTGPSGTVTHWKQGLLLAPPEAKSSAKSHQSLSGDIVFAAADDNARALVLRASWTDSEGGSRKHSWQLK
;
A
#
# COMPACT_ATOMS: atom_id res chain seq x y z
N MET A 1 56.27 -48.18 15.80
CA MET A 1 55.65 -48.98 14.72
C MET A 1 54.21 -49.17 15.14
N SER A 2 53.15 -48.73 14.47
CA SER A 2 52.93 -48.23 13.11
C SER A 2 51.70 -47.31 13.13
N THR A 3 51.50 -46.54 12.06
CA THR A 3 50.59 -45.41 11.80
C THR A 3 49.19 -45.78 11.25
N HIS A 4 48.34 -44.73 11.11
CA HIS A 4 47.07 -44.56 10.36
C HIS A 4 45.76 -44.98 11.07
N GLU A 5 44.65 -44.25 11.06
CA GLU A 5 44.25 -42.90 10.57
C GLU A 5 42.86 -42.58 11.15
N SER A 6 42.53 -41.29 11.26
CA SER A 6 41.28 -40.72 11.80
C SER A 6 40.20 -40.53 10.73
N ILE A 7 38.92 -40.73 11.07
CA ILE A 7 37.77 -40.22 10.31
C ILE A 7 36.83 -39.49 11.28
N SER A 8 36.65 -38.18 11.04
CA SER A 8 35.61 -37.32 11.59
C SER A 8 34.48 -37.18 10.57
N ASP A 9 33.24 -37.31 11.04
CA ASP A 9 32.01 -37.28 10.25
C ASP A 9 31.39 -35.87 10.36
N GLU A 10 31.70 -34.99 9.41
CA GLU A 10 30.95 -33.75 9.16
C GLU A 10 30.20 -33.93 7.84
N GLY A 11 28.87 -33.89 7.90
CA GLY A 11 27.99 -34.04 6.74
C GLY A 11 28.07 -32.82 5.82
N GLU A 12 28.81 -32.97 4.73
CA GLU A 12 28.74 -32.11 3.55
C GLU A 12 27.38 -32.32 2.85
N TRP A 13 26.59 -31.25 2.79
CA TRP A 13 25.46 -31.17 1.87
C TRP A 13 26.02 -30.99 0.45
N LEU A 14 25.97 -32.05 -0.34
CA LEU A 14 26.26 -32.02 -1.77
C LEU A 14 25.33 -31.03 -2.48
N ASP A 15 25.92 -30.05 -3.16
CA ASP A 15 25.27 -29.21 -4.16
C ASP A 15 24.59 -30.10 -5.20
N LEU A 16 23.25 -30.08 -5.21
CA LEU A 16 22.46 -30.57 -6.35
C LEU A 16 22.57 -29.51 -7.44
N GLU A 17 23.29 -29.84 -8.52
CA GLU A 17 23.24 -29.08 -9.77
C GLU A 17 21.77 -28.88 -10.18
N SER A 18 21.42 -27.65 -10.54
CA SER A 18 20.09 -27.30 -11.04
C SER A 18 19.87 -27.97 -12.40
N ASP A 19 19.12 -29.07 -12.42
CA ASP A 19 18.54 -29.61 -13.64
C ASP A 19 17.55 -28.58 -14.21
N GLU A 20 17.99 -27.72 -15.13
CA GLU A 20 17.11 -26.94 -15.99
C GLU A 20 16.38 -27.91 -16.94
N GLU A 21 15.18 -28.38 -16.54
CA GLU A 21 14.28 -29.09 -17.45
C GLU A 21 13.84 -28.13 -18.58
N SER A 22 14.52 -28.19 -19.73
CA SER A 22 14.12 -27.41 -20.92
C SER A 22 12.80 -27.95 -21.48
N ILE A 23 11.69 -27.23 -21.29
CA ILE A 23 10.38 -27.62 -21.80
C ILE A 23 10.37 -27.49 -23.34
N PRO A 24 10.07 -28.57 -24.10
CA PRO A 24 10.11 -28.52 -25.56
C PRO A 24 8.97 -27.69 -26.16
N ILE A 25 9.28 -26.87 -27.18
CA ILE A 25 8.34 -25.97 -27.85
C ILE A 25 7.71 -26.66 -29.08
N THR A 26 6.38 -26.74 -29.14
CA THR A 26 5.66 -27.33 -30.29
C THR A 26 5.56 -26.36 -31.46
N SER A 27 5.70 -26.86 -32.70
CA SER A 27 5.52 -26.09 -33.94
C SER A 27 4.15 -25.40 -34.04
N PHE A 28 4.04 -24.41 -34.92
CA PHE A 28 2.74 -23.88 -35.37
C PHE A 28 1.99 -24.83 -36.32
N PHE A 29 2.73 -25.61 -37.12
CA PHE A 29 2.19 -26.31 -38.30
C PHE A 29 2.14 -27.83 -38.16
N SER A 30 2.74 -28.39 -37.12
CA SER A 30 2.83 -29.84 -36.93
C SER A 30 2.99 -30.21 -35.45
N ALA A 31 2.98 -31.52 -35.16
CA ALA A 31 3.28 -32.06 -33.84
C ALA A 31 4.79 -32.12 -33.54
N GLN A 32 5.65 -31.58 -34.40
CA GLN A 32 7.09 -31.51 -34.17
C GLN A 32 7.41 -30.54 -33.03
N THR A 33 8.37 -30.93 -32.19
CA THR A 33 8.85 -30.11 -31.07
C THR A 33 10.29 -29.67 -31.28
N PHE A 34 10.64 -28.54 -30.67
CA PHE A 34 11.95 -27.88 -30.78
C PHE A 34 12.51 -27.59 -29.39
N PRO A 35 13.84 -27.59 -29.23
CA PRO A 35 14.48 -27.34 -27.95
C PRO A 35 14.40 -25.86 -27.51
N THR A 36 14.20 -24.93 -28.44
CA THR A 36 14.10 -23.50 -28.16
C THR A 36 13.06 -22.83 -29.05
N VAL A 37 12.50 -21.70 -28.60
CA VAL A 37 11.56 -20.90 -29.40
C VAL A 37 12.22 -20.40 -30.69
N ALA A 38 13.48 -19.95 -30.61
CA ALA A 38 14.23 -19.47 -31.78
C ALA A 38 14.34 -20.53 -32.89
N ALA A 39 14.63 -21.80 -32.54
CA ALA A 39 14.70 -22.89 -33.50
C ALA A 39 13.33 -23.18 -34.16
N MET A 40 12.24 -23.08 -33.39
CA MET A 40 10.88 -23.26 -33.91
C MET A 40 10.47 -22.13 -34.86
N LEU A 41 10.81 -20.88 -34.54
CA LEU A 41 10.54 -19.72 -35.39
C LEU A 41 11.34 -19.77 -36.70
N GLU A 42 12.61 -20.20 -36.64
CA GLU A 42 13.46 -20.37 -37.82
C GLU A 42 12.91 -21.45 -38.76
N ASP A 43 12.46 -22.58 -38.22
CA ASP A 43 11.81 -23.66 -38.98
C ASP A 43 10.52 -23.18 -39.65
N SER A 44 9.68 -22.45 -38.90
CA SER A 44 8.43 -21.88 -39.41
C SER A 44 8.67 -20.92 -40.58
N SER A 45 9.73 -20.10 -40.49
CA SER A 45 10.09 -19.19 -41.58
C SER A 45 10.65 -19.94 -42.80
N LYS A 46 11.52 -20.94 -42.61
CA LYS A 46 12.22 -21.62 -43.72
C LYS A 46 11.37 -22.66 -44.43
N ASN A 47 10.64 -23.48 -43.67
CA ASN A 47 9.93 -24.64 -44.19
C ASN A 47 8.45 -24.35 -44.47
N HIS A 48 7.87 -23.37 -43.77
CA HIS A 48 6.45 -23.01 -43.90
C HIS A 48 6.22 -21.60 -44.46
N GLY A 49 7.29 -20.82 -44.68
CA GLY A 49 7.19 -19.45 -45.22
C GLY A 49 6.45 -18.50 -44.27
N PHE A 50 6.40 -18.81 -42.98
CA PHE A 50 5.69 -18.04 -41.96
C PHE A 50 6.68 -17.40 -40.98
N SER A 51 6.86 -16.08 -41.10
CA SER A 51 7.63 -15.31 -40.12
C SER A 51 6.69 -14.73 -39.06
N PHE A 52 6.73 -15.29 -37.86
CA PHE A 52 5.92 -14.81 -36.73
C PHE A 52 6.25 -13.35 -36.39
N ALA A 53 7.55 -13.01 -36.37
CA ALA A 53 8.03 -11.66 -36.10
C ALA A 53 7.51 -10.64 -37.13
N ASP A 54 7.48 -10.99 -38.41
CA ASP A 54 6.96 -10.10 -39.46
C ASP A 54 5.48 -9.81 -39.27
N TYR A 55 4.69 -10.79 -38.85
CA TYR A 55 3.25 -10.61 -38.60
C TYR A 55 2.97 -9.80 -37.33
N VAL A 56 3.72 -10.04 -36.25
CA VAL A 56 3.65 -9.21 -35.03
C VAL A 56 3.97 -7.75 -35.36
N GLN A 57 5.00 -7.49 -36.17
CA GLN A 57 5.38 -6.14 -36.57
C GLN A 57 4.39 -5.50 -37.56
N LYS A 58 4.00 -6.23 -38.62
CA LYS A 58 3.10 -5.74 -39.66
C LYS A 58 1.72 -5.39 -39.10
N LEU A 59 1.23 -6.16 -38.14
CA LEU A 59 -0.08 -5.97 -37.54
C LEU A 59 -0.05 -5.19 -36.20
N GLN A 60 1.15 -4.80 -35.74
CA GLN A 60 1.36 -4.10 -34.45
C GLN A 60 0.68 -4.83 -33.28
N LEU A 61 0.91 -6.14 -33.17
CA LEU A 61 0.26 -6.98 -32.17
C LEU A 61 0.89 -6.76 -30.79
N ASP A 62 0.04 -6.54 -29.79
CA ASP A 62 0.39 -6.64 -28.37
C ASP A 62 0.43 -8.11 -27.93
N PHE A 63 0.69 -8.38 -26.65
CA PHE A 63 0.73 -9.75 -26.11
C PHE A 63 -0.54 -10.55 -26.47
N HIS A 64 -1.72 -9.96 -26.26
CA HIS A 64 -2.98 -10.63 -26.56
C HIS A 64 -3.16 -10.88 -28.07
N GLY A 65 -2.81 -9.92 -28.92
CA GLY A 65 -2.81 -10.07 -30.37
C GLY A 65 -1.87 -11.19 -30.84
N ALA A 66 -0.69 -11.30 -30.22
CA ALA A 66 0.28 -12.35 -30.51
C ALA A 66 -0.25 -13.73 -30.09
N VAL A 67 -0.88 -13.85 -28.91
CA VAL A 67 -1.59 -15.09 -28.49
C VAL A 67 -2.67 -15.47 -29.51
N LYS A 68 -3.48 -14.51 -29.95
CA LYS A 68 -4.50 -14.75 -30.97
C LYS A 68 -3.89 -15.23 -32.29
N LEU A 69 -2.75 -14.70 -32.72
CA LEU A 69 -2.04 -15.16 -33.92
C LEU A 69 -1.53 -16.61 -33.77
N VAL A 70 -0.92 -16.95 -32.62
CA VAL A 70 -0.48 -18.33 -32.33
C VAL A 70 -1.64 -19.31 -32.42
N ASN A 71 -2.75 -19.00 -31.75
CA ASN A 71 -3.93 -19.86 -31.73
C ASN A 71 -4.66 -19.89 -33.07
N PHE A 72 -4.72 -18.78 -33.80
CA PHE A 72 -5.28 -18.72 -35.15
C PHE A 72 -4.56 -19.69 -36.08
N VAL A 73 -3.23 -19.68 -36.10
CA VAL A 73 -2.44 -20.56 -36.96
C VAL A 73 -2.65 -22.02 -36.57
N ARG A 74 -2.54 -22.33 -35.27
CA ARG A 74 -2.68 -23.71 -34.77
C ARG A 74 -4.09 -24.28 -34.94
N ASP A 75 -5.13 -23.48 -34.73
CA ASP A 75 -6.53 -23.91 -34.91
C ASP A 75 -6.84 -24.21 -36.39
N ASN A 76 -6.39 -23.35 -37.31
CA ASN A 76 -6.57 -23.60 -38.75
C ASN A 76 -5.84 -24.86 -39.20
N VAL A 77 -4.61 -25.09 -38.72
CA VAL A 77 -3.84 -26.32 -39.00
C VAL A 77 -4.52 -27.56 -38.43
N LYS A 78 -4.99 -27.51 -37.17
CA LYS A 78 -5.70 -28.62 -36.50
C LYS A 78 -6.98 -29.01 -37.23
N ASN A 79 -7.70 -28.02 -37.76
CA ASN A 79 -8.96 -28.21 -38.48
C ASN A 79 -8.77 -28.49 -39.98
N GLY A 80 -7.52 -28.49 -40.49
CA GLY A 80 -7.21 -28.73 -41.91
C GLY A 80 -7.62 -27.58 -42.84
N THR A 81 -7.85 -26.39 -42.30
CA THR A 81 -8.22 -25.18 -43.05
C THR A 81 -6.95 -24.52 -43.59
N PRO A 82 -6.84 -24.25 -44.90
CA PRO A 82 -5.67 -23.55 -45.45
C PRO A 82 -5.65 -22.10 -44.94
N LEU A 83 -4.47 -21.66 -44.47
CA LEU A 83 -4.28 -20.29 -44.02
C LEU A 83 -4.46 -19.29 -45.18
N PRO A 84 -5.01 -18.09 -44.91
CA PRO A 84 -5.06 -17.00 -45.88
C PRO A 84 -3.66 -16.66 -46.42
N LYS A 85 -3.58 -16.18 -47.67
CA LYS A 85 -2.30 -15.73 -48.27
C LYS A 85 -1.65 -14.58 -47.49
N GLU A 86 -2.45 -13.76 -46.83
CA GLU A 86 -2.01 -12.76 -45.86
C GLU A 86 -2.99 -12.77 -44.70
N ILE A 87 -2.48 -12.85 -43.47
CA ILE A 87 -3.26 -12.71 -42.24
C ILE A 87 -3.44 -11.22 -41.96
N SER A 88 -4.68 -10.79 -41.78
CA SER A 88 -5.05 -9.42 -41.44
C SER A 88 -5.54 -9.32 -40.00
N ALA A 89 -5.60 -8.10 -39.44
CA ALA A 89 -6.12 -7.87 -38.09
C ALA A 89 -7.56 -8.41 -37.91
N LYS A 90 -8.38 -8.36 -38.97
CA LYS A 90 -9.75 -8.90 -38.97
C LYS A 90 -9.82 -10.40 -38.77
N ASP A 91 -8.82 -11.14 -39.22
CA ASP A 91 -8.76 -12.59 -39.04
C ASP A 91 -8.50 -12.97 -37.58
N LEU A 92 -7.97 -12.03 -36.79
CA LEU A 92 -7.63 -12.19 -35.37
C LEU A 92 -8.64 -11.50 -34.43
N GLU A 93 -9.74 -10.93 -34.94
CA GLU A 93 -10.74 -10.23 -34.08
C GLU A 93 -11.53 -11.19 -33.18
N ASP A 94 -11.71 -12.45 -33.60
CA ASP A 94 -12.54 -13.43 -32.89
C ASP A 94 -11.92 -13.82 -31.53
N GLU A 95 -12.68 -13.59 -30.45
CA GLU A 95 -12.29 -13.85 -29.06
C GLU A 95 -11.99 -15.33 -28.78
N LYS A 96 -12.48 -16.26 -29.61
CA LYS A 96 -12.14 -17.69 -29.46
C LYS A 96 -10.63 -17.95 -29.52
N TYR A 97 -9.87 -17.08 -30.18
CA TYR A 97 -8.41 -17.22 -30.31
C TYR A 97 -7.64 -16.80 -29.05
N LEU A 98 -8.32 -16.32 -27.99
CA LEU A 98 -7.71 -16.18 -26.66
C LEU A 98 -7.64 -17.51 -25.90
N GLN A 99 -8.34 -18.55 -26.37
CA GLN A 99 -8.27 -19.88 -25.76
C GLN A 99 -7.12 -20.68 -26.39
N PRO A 100 -6.14 -21.17 -25.59
CA PRO A 100 -5.03 -21.96 -26.09
C PRO A 100 -5.50 -23.23 -26.82
N VAL A 101 -4.94 -23.47 -28.01
CA VAL A 101 -5.22 -24.70 -28.78
C VAL A 101 -4.52 -25.93 -28.19
N LEU A 102 -3.40 -25.71 -27.51
CA LEU A 102 -2.61 -26.71 -26.79
C LEU A 102 -2.72 -26.48 -25.28
N GLU A 103 -2.89 -27.58 -24.52
CA GLU A 103 -2.78 -27.53 -23.06
C GLU A 103 -1.30 -27.38 -22.67
N ASN A 104 -0.99 -26.46 -21.75
CA ASN A 104 0.36 -26.13 -21.28
C ASN A 104 1.31 -25.67 -22.40
N ASP A 105 0.88 -24.67 -23.16
CA ASP A 105 1.59 -24.15 -24.32
C ASP A 105 2.84 -23.35 -23.95
N ALA A 106 3.99 -24.01 -23.96
CA ALA A 106 5.29 -23.40 -23.63
C ALA A 106 5.63 -22.16 -24.46
N LEU A 107 5.14 -22.06 -25.71
CA LEU A 107 5.34 -20.87 -26.54
C LEU A 107 4.56 -19.66 -26.00
N ILE A 108 3.32 -19.87 -25.54
CA ILE A 108 2.49 -18.80 -24.99
C ILE A 108 3.07 -18.31 -23.66
N PHE A 109 3.59 -19.23 -22.82
CA PHE A 109 4.24 -18.86 -21.56
C PHE A 109 5.53 -18.06 -21.76
N SER A 110 6.29 -18.33 -22.82
CA SER A 110 7.51 -17.59 -23.16
C SER A 110 7.28 -16.43 -24.14
N LEU A 111 6.02 -16.06 -24.40
CA LEU A 111 5.69 -15.12 -25.47
C LEU A 111 6.13 -13.69 -25.15
N ASP A 112 6.12 -13.29 -23.88
CA ASP A 112 6.62 -11.97 -23.45
C ASP A 112 8.10 -11.78 -23.81
N GLU A 113 8.95 -12.76 -23.50
CA GLU A 113 10.38 -12.74 -23.86
C GLU A 113 10.58 -12.71 -25.38
N VAL A 114 9.73 -13.41 -26.13
CA VAL A 114 9.79 -13.44 -27.60
C VAL A 114 9.43 -12.07 -28.18
N LEU A 115 8.38 -11.43 -27.65
CA LEU A 115 7.96 -10.09 -28.08
C LEU A 115 9.01 -9.04 -27.70
N GLU A 116 9.59 -9.14 -26.50
CA GLU A 116 10.70 -8.29 -26.07
C GLU A 116 11.92 -8.44 -26.99
N ASN A 117 12.31 -9.67 -27.35
CA ASN A 117 13.41 -9.92 -28.27
C ASN A 117 13.13 -9.37 -29.68
N ILE A 118 11.89 -9.50 -30.19
CA ILE A 118 11.47 -8.93 -31.48
C ILE A 118 11.53 -7.39 -31.43
N THR A 119 11.22 -6.77 -30.28
CA THR A 119 11.37 -5.32 -30.09
C THR A 119 12.82 -4.87 -29.86
N ASN A 120 13.64 -5.68 -29.18
CA ASN A 120 15.05 -5.39 -28.88
C ASN A 120 15.95 -5.55 -30.11
N ASP A 121 15.64 -6.47 -31.03
CA ASP A 121 16.31 -6.55 -32.33
C ASP A 121 16.13 -5.25 -33.15
N GLN A 122 15.12 -4.43 -32.85
CA GLN A 122 14.99 -3.08 -33.42
C GLN A 122 15.84 -2.00 -32.71
N ALA A 123 16.27 -2.23 -31.47
CA ALA A 123 17.13 -1.29 -30.73
C ALA A 123 18.57 -1.25 -31.28
N THR A 124 18.98 -2.25 -32.06
CA THR A 124 20.28 -2.24 -32.75
C THR A 124 20.24 -1.50 -34.10
N GLY A 125 19.06 -1.01 -34.51
CA GLY A 125 18.82 -0.55 -35.86
C GLY A 125 18.08 0.77 -36.06
N TYR A 126 17.66 1.57 -35.05
CA TYR A 126 17.02 2.87 -35.32
C TYR A 126 17.22 3.98 -34.25
N ASN A 127 17.66 5.14 -34.76
CA ASN A 127 17.74 6.52 -34.25
C ASN A 127 17.34 6.86 -32.77
N ASP A 128 18.35 7.35 -32.04
CA ASP A 128 18.34 8.07 -30.72
C ASP A 128 17.23 9.13 -30.55
N GLY A 129 16.67 9.66 -31.64
CA GLY A 129 15.57 10.62 -31.60
C GLY A 129 14.24 10.03 -31.10
N ASN A 130 13.96 8.75 -31.35
CA ASN A 130 12.66 8.15 -31.03
C ASN A 130 12.56 7.70 -29.56
N LEU A 131 13.68 7.26 -28.97
CA LEU A 131 13.80 6.97 -27.54
C LEU A 131 13.65 8.24 -26.69
N LYS A 132 14.25 9.35 -27.13
CA LYS A 132 14.06 10.66 -26.47
C LYS A 132 12.63 11.17 -26.64
N ALA A 133 12.01 10.95 -27.78
CA ALA A 133 10.60 11.32 -27.99
C ALA A 133 9.66 10.47 -27.13
N ARG A 134 9.92 9.17 -26.99
CA ARG A 134 9.10 8.27 -26.18
C ARG A 134 9.29 8.49 -24.68
N ASN A 135 10.51 8.72 -24.22
CA ASN A 135 10.76 9.13 -22.83
C ASN A 135 10.11 10.47 -22.55
N ARG A 136 10.16 11.42 -23.49
CA ARG A 136 9.45 12.70 -23.34
C ARG A 136 7.94 12.53 -23.33
N GLU A 137 7.37 11.66 -24.16
CA GLU A 137 5.93 11.34 -24.13
C GLU A 137 5.53 10.66 -22.82
N LEU A 138 6.32 9.71 -22.34
CA LEU A 138 6.06 9.03 -21.07
C LEU A 138 6.21 9.99 -19.89
N GLU A 139 7.23 10.86 -19.89
CA GLU A 139 7.39 11.93 -18.91
C GLU A 139 6.22 12.92 -18.97
N GLU A 140 5.76 13.32 -20.16
CA GLU A 140 4.58 14.18 -20.33
C GLU A 140 3.27 13.48 -19.91
N GLU A 141 3.16 12.17 -20.07
CA GLU A 141 2.02 11.36 -19.62
C GLU A 141 2.03 11.16 -18.10
N LEU A 142 3.21 10.95 -17.51
CA LEU A 142 3.41 10.86 -16.07
C LEU A 142 3.17 12.21 -15.41
N GLU A 143 3.60 13.30 -16.04
CA GLU A 143 3.33 14.66 -15.59
C GLU A 143 1.85 15.01 -15.75
N LYS A 144 1.19 14.61 -16.85
CA LYS A 144 -0.28 14.73 -16.98
C LYS A 144 -1.03 13.93 -15.93
N LEU A 145 -0.57 12.71 -15.60
CA LEU A 145 -1.19 11.93 -14.54
C LEU A 145 -0.96 12.59 -13.19
N ARG A 146 0.24 13.08 -12.91
CA ARG A 146 0.57 13.83 -11.68
C ARG A 146 -0.24 15.12 -11.60
N ASP A 147 -0.40 15.85 -12.68
CA ASP A 147 -1.24 17.04 -12.79
C ASP A 147 -2.73 16.72 -12.68
N GLN A 148 -3.18 15.58 -13.20
CA GLN A 148 -4.55 15.10 -13.01
C GLN A 148 -4.78 14.68 -11.56
N PHE A 149 -3.82 14.00 -10.93
CA PHE A 149 -3.87 13.65 -9.51
C PHE A 149 -3.74 14.89 -8.61
N ALA A 150 -2.93 15.87 -8.98
CA ALA A 150 -2.77 17.14 -8.28
C ALA A 150 -4.01 18.03 -8.49
N SER A 151 -4.59 18.05 -9.69
CA SER A 151 -5.87 18.72 -9.97
C SER A 151 -7.03 18.00 -9.29
N TYR A 152 -6.99 16.67 -9.18
CA TYR A 152 -7.97 15.88 -8.43
C TYR A 152 -7.84 16.15 -6.94
N ARG A 153 -6.61 16.15 -6.40
CA ARG A 153 -6.31 16.52 -5.01
C ARG A 153 -6.69 17.96 -4.72
N LEU A 154 -6.38 18.89 -5.63
CA LEU A 154 -6.77 20.29 -5.54
C LEU A 154 -8.29 20.45 -5.71
N THR A 155 -8.96 19.62 -6.49
CA THR A 155 -10.43 19.65 -6.61
C THR A 155 -11.08 19.09 -5.36
N VAL A 156 -10.56 18.01 -4.79
CA VAL A 156 -11.01 17.44 -3.51
C VAL A 156 -10.75 18.44 -2.38
N GLN A 157 -9.54 19.00 -2.32
CA GLN A 157 -9.13 20.05 -1.39
C GLN A 157 -9.90 21.35 -1.61
N GLN A 158 -10.20 21.79 -2.84
CA GLN A 158 -11.03 22.96 -3.12
C GLN A 158 -12.51 22.68 -2.89
N THR A 159 -12.99 21.44 -2.99
CA THR A 159 -14.35 21.05 -2.62
C THR A 159 -14.50 21.01 -1.10
N LEU A 160 -13.40 20.70 -0.40
CA LEU A 160 -13.26 20.79 1.05
C LEU A 160 -13.12 22.27 1.50
N ASP A 161 -12.24 23.06 0.87
CA ASP A 161 -11.96 24.47 1.19
C ASP A 161 -13.10 25.42 0.78
N LYS A 162 -13.77 25.22 -0.37
CA LYS A 162 -15.01 25.97 -0.70
C LYS A 162 -16.16 25.64 0.25
N ARG A 163 -16.10 24.53 0.99
CA ARG A 163 -17.08 24.20 2.03
C ARG A 163 -16.68 24.70 3.42
N TRP A 164 -15.39 25.00 3.64
CA TRP A 164 -14.88 25.62 4.86
C TRP A 164 -14.73 27.15 4.80
N GLY A 165 -14.77 27.77 3.62
CA GLY A 165 -14.66 29.21 3.44
C GLY A 165 -15.80 29.83 2.63
N ASP A 166 -16.90 30.21 3.30
CA ASP A 166 -17.68 31.39 2.92
C ASP A 166 -18.42 31.96 4.15
N ASP A 167 -17.73 32.77 4.95
CA ASP A 167 -18.35 33.70 5.88
C ASP A 167 -18.47 35.07 5.21
N THR A 168 -19.41 35.22 4.28
CA THR A 168 -20.07 36.52 4.05
C THR A 168 -21.55 36.39 3.68
N GLU A 169 -22.38 36.93 4.58
CA GLU A 169 -23.78 37.39 4.44
C GLU A 169 -24.95 36.39 4.65
N THR A 170 -25.33 36.31 5.93
CA THR A 170 -26.70 36.35 6.47
C THR A 170 -27.77 35.39 5.92
N ALA A 171 -27.81 34.19 6.48
CA ALA A 171 -29.07 33.58 6.94
C ALA A 171 -28.74 32.58 8.07
N ALA A 172 -29.51 32.61 9.15
CA ALA A 172 -29.35 31.68 10.26
C ALA A 172 -29.63 30.25 9.79
N THR A 173 -28.57 29.48 9.56
CA THR A 173 -28.63 28.01 9.42
C THR A 173 -27.71 27.39 10.43
N GLU A 174 -28.26 26.44 11.18
CA GLU A 174 -27.60 25.67 12.24
C GLU A 174 -26.20 25.22 11.80
N LYS A 175 -25.19 25.46 12.64
CA LYS A 175 -23.84 24.90 12.46
C LYS A 175 -23.97 23.38 12.31
N LYS A 176 -23.83 22.87 11.08
CA LYS A 176 -23.62 21.44 10.88
C LYS A 176 -22.29 21.07 11.56
N ASP A 177 -22.37 20.09 12.45
CA ASP A 177 -21.26 19.50 13.18
C ASP A 177 -20.19 18.94 12.21
N ASP A 178 -18.92 19.31 12.37
CA ASP A 178 -17.79 18.81 11.55
C ASP A 178 -17.73 17.27 11.55
N SER A 179 -18.28 16.63 12.59
CA SER A 179 -18.42 15.18 12.63
C SER A 179 -19.33 14.63 11.52
N ALA A 180 -20.39 15.35 11.13
CA ALA A 180 -21.33 14.91 10.10
C ALA A 180 -20.66 14.78 8.73
N TYR A 181 -19.76 15.72 8.39
CA TYR A 181 -19.04 15.71 7.12
C TYR A 181 -18.04 14.56 7.01
N TYR A 182 -17.35 14.22 8.11
CA TYR A 182 -16.52 13.02 8.18
C TYR A 182 -17.34 11.76 7.87
N PHE A 183 -18.52 11.57 8.48
CA PHE A 183 -19.32 10.37 8.20
C PHE A 183 -19.93 10.36 6.79
N GLU A 184 -20.21 11.53 6.20
CA GLU A 184 -20.67 11.65 4.82
C GLU A 184 -19.59 11.25 3.81
N SER A 185 -18.30 11.53 4.06
CA SER A 185 -17.21 11.13 3.15
C SER A 185 -17.05 9.61 3.05
N TYR A 186 -17.27 8.89 4.16
CA TYR A 186 -17.26 7.43 4.20
C TYR A 186 -18.48 6.76 3.56
N ALA A 187 -19.50 7.51 3.14
CA ALA A 187 -20.63 6.94 2.38
C ALA A 187 -20.29 6.75 0.89
N ALA A 188 -19.21 7.38 0.39
CA ALA A 188 -18.79 7.28 -1.00
C ALA A 188 -18.14 5.91 -1.30
N HIS A 189 -18.34 5.39 -2.52
CA HIS A 189 -17.78 4.07 -2.89
C HIS A 189 -16.24 4.09 -3.03
N GLU A 190 -15.67 5.22 -3.48
CA GLU A 190 -14.26 5.34 -3.88
C GLU A 190 -13.28 5.18 -2.71
N ILE A 191 -13.65 5.66 -1.51
CA ILE A 191 -12.82 5.49 -0.31
C ILE A 191 -12.75 4.02 0.12
N HIS A 192 -13.86 3.29 0.03
CA HIS A 192 -13.89 1.85 0.35
C HIS A 192 -13.17 1.01 -0.69
N GLU A 193 -13.21 1.40 -1.97
CA GLU A 193 -12.40 0.76 -3.01
C GLU A 193 -10.90 0.90 -2.73
N THR A 194 -10.46 2.10 -2.34
CA THR A 194 -9.06 2.37 -1.96
C THR A 194 -8.65 1.49 -0.76
N MET A 195 -9.47 1.47 0.30
CA MET A 195 -9.23 0.66 1.49
C MET A 195 -9.21 -0.85 1.23
N LEU A 196 -10.02 -1.34 0.29
CA LEU A 196 -10.08 -2.75 -0.09
C LEU A 196 -8.95 -3.18 -1.04
N LYS A 197 -8.44 -2.26 -1.87
CA LYS A 197 -7.27 -2.49 -2.73
C LYS A 197 -5.94 -2.41 -1.98
N ASP A 198 -5.94 -1.81 -0.79
CA ASP A 198 -4.81 -1.90 0.14
C ASP A 198 -4.72 -3.34 0.68
N THR A 199 -3.90 -4.15 -0.01
CA THR A 199 -3.70 -5.55 0.32
C THR A 199 -2.93 -5.71 1.61
N VAL A 200 -1.96 -4.85 1.92
CA VAL A 200 -1.21 -4.89 3.18
C VAL A 200 -2.16 -4.77 4.37
N ARG A 201 -3.05 -3.78 4.33
CA ARG A 201 -4.11 -3.59 5.33
C ARG A 201 -5.02 -4.82 5.39
N THR A 202 -5.67 -5.14 4.29
CA THR A 202 -6.79 -6.08 4.29
C THR A 202 -6.33 -7.50 4.56
N ASP A 203 -5.16 -7.88 4.03
CA ASP A 203 -4.57 -9.20 4.23
C ASP A 203 -4.07 -9.37 5.66
N ALA A 204 -3.50 -8.34 6.30
CA ALA A 204 -3.08 -8.45 7.70
C ALA A 204 -4.26 -8.82 8.63
N TYR A 205 -5.41 -8.16 8.49
CA TYR A 205 -6.60 -8.55 9.26
C TYR A 205 -7.11 -9.94 8.88
N ARG A 206 -7.19 -10.25 7.58
CA ARG A 206 -7.64 -11.56 7.09
C ARG A 206 -6.77 -12.67 7.65
N ASP A 207 -5.45 -12.52 7.56
CA ASP A 207 -4.47 -13.53 7.91
C ASP A 207 -4.42 -13.69 9.43
N PHE A 208 -4.51 -12.60 10.21
CA PHE A 208 -4.67 -12.71 11.66
C PHE A 208 -5.92 -13.54 12.02
N ILE A 209 -7.07 -13.23 11.41
CA ILE A 209 -8.34 -13.92 11.67
C ILE A 209 -8.29 -15.38 11.22
N TYR A 210 -7.73 -15.67 10.03
CA TYR A 210 -7.73 -17.01 9.44
C TYR A 210 -6.63 -17.93 9.95
N ASN A 211 -5.46 -17.39 10.32
CA ASN A 211 -4.40 -18.17 10.97
C ASN A 211 -4.79 -18.50 12.41
N ASN A 212 -5.63 -17.66 13.03
CA ASN A 212 -6.08 -17.82 14.41
C ASN A 212 -7.56 -18.19 14.57
N LYS A 213 -8.17 -18.93 13.62
CA LYS A 213 -9.59 -19.35 13.71
C LYS A 213 -9.99 -19.97 15.05
N HIS A 214 -9.05 -20.62 15.73
CA HIS A 214 -9.27 -21.22 17.04
C HIS A 214 -9.64 -20.20 18.14
N ILE A 215 -9.18 -18.94 18.06
CA ILE A 215 -9.59 -17.88 19.00
C ILE A 215 -10.93 -17.24 18.62
N PHE A 216 -11.33 -17.30 17.35
CA PHE A 216 -12.60 -16.76 16.85
C PHE A 216 -13.77 -17.74 16.97
N LYS A 217 -13.49 -19.04 16.93
CA LYS A 217 -14.53 -20.08 16.94
C LYS A 217 -15.43 -19.96 18.17
N ASP A 218 -16.74 -19.99 17.94
CA ASP A 218 -17.79 -19.91 18.95
C ASP A 218 -17.77 -18.61 19.80
N LYS A 219 -17.04 -17.58 19.37
CA LYS A 219 -16.92 -16.28 20.06
C LYS A 219 -17.89 -15.22 19.54
N VAL A 220 -18.13 -14.20 20.36
CA VAL A 220 -18.84 -12.98 19.95
C VAL A 220 -17.82 -11.91 19.59
N VAL A 221 -17.89 -11.41 18.35
CA VAL A 221 -16.96 -10.41 17.79
C VAL A 221 -17.69 -9.09 17.59
N LEU A 222 -17.07 -7.97 17.96
CA LEU A 222 -17.52 -6.62 17.63
C LEU A 222 -16.60 -6.02 16.57
N ASP A 223 -17.16 -5.58 15.45
CA ASP A 223 -16.47 -4.87 14.38
C ASP A 223 -16.88 -3.39 14.41
N ILE A 224 -15.97 -2.49 14.79
CA ILE A 224 -16.24 -1.05 14.97
C ILE A 224 -15.73 -0.29 13.76
N GLY A 225 -16.62 0.47 13.12
CA GLY A 225 -16.35 1.11 11.82
C GLY A 225 -16.31 0.07 10.72
N CYS A 226 -17.32 -0.81 10.67
CA CYS A 226 -17.28 -1.99 9.82
C CYS A 226 -17.24 -1.69 8.31
N GLY A 227 -17.58 -0.45 7.89
CA GLY A 227 -17.53 -0.01 6.51
C GLY A 227 -18.37 -0.91 5.60
N THR A 228 -17.71 -1.60 4.67
CA THR A 228 -18.35 -2.56 3.75
C THR A 228 -18.67 -3.92 4.38
N GLY A 229 -18.27 -4.15 5.63
CA GLY A 229 -18.45 -5.39 6.36
C GLY A 229 -17.36 -6.45 6.10
N ILE A 230 -16.24 -6.09 5.46
CA ILE A 230 -15.23 -7.08 5.05
C ILE A 230 -14.60 -7.82 6.25
N LEU A 231 -14.24 -7.10 7.32
CA LEU A 231 -13.64 -7.70 8.52
C LEU A 231 -14.65 -8.57 9.27
N SER A 232 -15.89 -8.10 9.36
CA SER A 232 -17.02 -8.89 9.85
C SER A 232 -17.20 -10.21 9.10
N MET A 233 -17.08 -10.20 7.77
CA MET A 233 -17.19 -11.41 6.95
C MET A 233 -16.03 -12.37 7.16
N PHE A 234 -14.80 -11.87 7.36
CA PHE A 234 -13.66 -12.70 7.75
C PHE A 234 -13.90 -13.37 9.11
N ALA A 235 -14.34 -12.61 10.12
CA ALA A 235 -14.62 -13.13 11.45
C ALA A 235 -15.72 -14.21 11.42
N ALA A 236 -16.80 -13.98 10.67
CA ALA A 236 -17.86 -14.98 10.48
C ALA A 236 -17.34 -16.26 9.80
N LYS A 237 -16.55 -16.14 8.73
CA LYS A 237 -15.91 -17.29 8.06
C LYS A 237 -14.89 -18.02 8.93
N ALA A 238 -14.31 -17.35 9.93
CA ALA A 238 -13.43 -17.96 10.91
C ALA A 238 -14.16 -18.79 11.98
N GLY A 239 -15.50 -18.76 11.99
CA GLY A 239 -16.33 -19.56 12.90
C GLY A 239 -16.84 -18.79 14.12
N ALA A 240 -16.82 -17.45 14.09
CA ALA A 240 -17.47 -16.65 15.11
C ALA A 240 -18.94 -17.06 15.28
N LYS A 241 -19.38 -17.18 16.54
CA LYS A 241 -20.78 -17.49 16.87
C LYS A 241 -21.70 -16.35 16.44
N GLN A 242 -21.23 -15.11 16.62
CA GLN A 242 -21.95 -13.90 16.26
C GLN A 242 -20.93 -12.80 15.98
N VAL A 243 -21.20 -12.00 14.96
CA VAL A 243 -20.46 -10.77 14.68
C VAL A 243 -21.43 -9.59 14.76
N ILE A 244 -21.08 -8.55 15.50
CA ILE A 244 -21.84 -7.31 15.61
C ILE A 244 -21.05 -6.24 14.87
N ALA A 245 -21.56 -5.80 13.73
CA ALA A 245 -20.90 -4.86 12.84
C ALA A 245 -21.53 -3.47 13.01
N VAL A 246 -20.77 -2.52 13.53
CA VAL A 246 -21.23 -1.16 13.86
C VAL A 246 -20.58 -0.14 12.94
N ASP A 247 -21.38 0.71 12.33
CA ASP A 247 -20.90 1.85 11.55
C ASP A 247 -21.92 2.99 11.58
N LYS A 248 -21.45 4.24 11.67
CA LYS A 248 -22.31 5.42 11.69
C LYS A 248 -22.70 5.89 10.28
N SER A 249 -21.85 5.63 9.28
CA SER A 249 -22.07 6.01 7.89
C SER A 249 -23.21 5.21 7.24
N ASP A 250 -23.78 5.76 6.18
CA ASP A 250 -24.78 5.09 5.33
C ASP A 250 -24.24 3.88 4.58
N ILE A 251 -22.92 3.69 4.51
CA ILE A 251 -22.29 2.51 3.92
C ILE A 251 -22.77 1.20 4.55
N ILE A 252 -23.25 1.24 5.79
CA ILE A 252 -23.77 0.05 6.48
C ILE A 252 -24.98 -0.59 5.76
N VAL A 253 -25.71 0.18 4.94
CA VAL A 253 -26.75 -0.37 4.07
C VAL A 253 -26.11 -1.31 3.04
N LYS A 254 -24.99 -0.91 2.44
CA LYS A 254 -24.19 -1.75 1.53
C LYS A 254 -23.53 -2.91 2.24
N ALA A 255 -23.03 -2.71 3.47
CA ALA A 255 -22.52 -3.81 4.28
C ALA A 255 -23.58 -4.91 4.46
N ARG A 256 -24.82 -4.52 4.78
CA ARG A 256 -25.94 -5.47 4.93
C ARG A 256 -26.24 -6.22 3.63
N GLU A 257 -26.24 -5.54 2.48
CA GLU A 257 -26.39 -6.17 1.16
C GLU A 257 -25.25 -7.16 0.88
N ASN A 258 -23.99 -6.76 1.12
CA ASN A 258 -22.82 -7.61 0.95
C ASN A 258 -22.90 -8.89 1.81
N ILE A 259 -23.25 -8.73 3.10
CA ILE A 259 -23.41 -9.83 4.05
C ILE A 259 -24.50 -10.79 3.58
N PHE A 260 -25.63 -10.27 3.10
CA PHE A 260 -26.73 -11.07 2.56
C PHE A 260 -26.31 -11.86 1.33
N HIS A 261 -25.66 -11.21 0.36
CA HIS A 261 -25.21 -11.87 -0.87
C HIS A 261 -24.15 -12.95 -0.62
N ASN A 262 -23.43 -12.88 0.50
CA ASN A 262 -22.44 -13.89 0.91
C ASN A 262 -23.01 -14.97 1.85
N GLY A 263 -24.32 -14.95 2.14
CA GLY A 263 -24.97 -15.96 2.98
C GLY A 263 -24.57 -15.91 4.45
N LEU A 264 -24.19 -14.74 4.96
CA LEU A 264 -23.66 -14.56 6.32
C LEU A 264 -24.65 -13.83 7.26
N SER A 265 -25.89 -13.60 6.82
CA SER A 265 -26.92 -12.87 7.58
C SER A 265 -27.31 -13.52 8.91
N ASP A 266 -27.14 -14.84 9.04
CA ASP A 266 -27.46 -15.56 10.28
C ASP A 266 -26.41 -15.36 11.39
N VAL A 267 -25.20 -14.91 11.02
CA VAL A 267 -24.07 -14.73 11.94
C VAL A 267 -23.79 -13.24 12.20
N ILE A 268 -23.93 -12.39 11.18
CA ILE A 268 -23.54 -10.98 11.25
C ILE A 268 -24.76 -10.08 11.42
N THR A 269 -24.79 -9.33 12.53
CA THR A 269 -25.80 -8.30 12.82
C THR A 269 -25.22 -6.91 12.57
N THR A 270 -25.85 -6.10 11.72
CA THR A 270 -25.42 -4.72 11.43
C THR A 270 -26.20 -3.70 12.29
N LEU A 271 -25.49 -2.76 12.92
CA LEU A 271 -26.08 -1.68 13.72
C LEU A 271 -25.59 -0.31 13.21
N LYS A 272 -26.53 0.52 12.73
CA LYS A 272 -26.20 1.89 12.28
C LYS A 272 -26.14 2.85 13.46
N GLY A 273 -25.00 3.50 13.66
CA GLY A 273 -24.80 4.54 14.67
C GLY A 273 -23.37 4.60 15.18
N ALA A 274 -23.08 5.60 16.02
CA ALA A 274 -21.84 5.65 16.78
C ALA A 274 -21.81 4.53 17.82
N ILE A 275 -20.64 3.97 18.13
CA ILE A 275 -20.53 2.89 19.11
C ILE A 275 -20.96 3.33 20.52
N GLU A 276 -20.87 4.63 20.79
CA GLU A 276 -21.31 5.30 22.01
C GLU A 276 -22.83 5.32 22.15
N ASP A 277 -23.55 5.39 21.03
CA ASP A 277 -25.01 5.58 20.98
C ASP A 277 -25.78 4.27 20.77
N VAL A 278 -25.18 3.28 20.13
CA VAL A 278 -25.84 2.00 19.84
C VAL A 278 -25.90 1.11 21.08
N LYS A 279 -27.00 0.36 21.21
CA LYS A 279 -27.13 -0.69 22.22
C LYS A 279 -26.80 -2.04 21.59
N LEU A 280 -25.69 -2.65 22.01
CA LEU A 280 -25.35 -4.01 21.59
C LEU A 280 -26.39 -5.02 22.10
N PRO A 281 -26.67 -6.11 21.34
CA PRO A 281 -27.57 -7.18 21.76
C PRO A 281 -26.98 -8.09 22.85
N VAL A 282 -25.78 -7.79 23.34
CA VAL A 282 -25.03 -8.55 24.35
C VAL A 282 -24.39 -7.58 25.34
N ASP A 283 -24.13 -8.05 26.56
CA ASP A 283 -23.47 -7.24 27.58
C ASP A 283 -21.95 -7.14 27.34
N GLN A 284 -21.33 -8.23 26.84
CA GLN A 284 -19.90 -8.29 26.57
C GLN A 284 -19.57 -9.08 25.31
N VAL A 285 -18.42 -8.77 24.70
CA VAL A 285 -17.85 -9.42 23.52
C VAL A 285 -16.47 -10.01 23.84
N ASP A 286 -16.11 -11.09 23.15
CA ASP A 286 -14.82 -11.77 23.33
C ASP A 286 -13.69 -11.07 22.56
N ILE A 287 -13.99 -10.50 21.39
CA ILE A 287 -13.02 -9.89 20.50
C ILE A 287 -13.58 -8.58 19.95
N ILE A 288 -12.76 -7.53 19.93
CA ILE A 288 -13.02 -6.33 19.13
C ILE A 288 -12.02 -6.30 17.98
N VAL A 289 -12.55 -6.26 16.76
CA VAL A 289 -11.79 -6.00 15.55
C VAL A 289 -12.15 -4.58 15.10
N SER A 290 -11.18 -3.73 14.83
CA SER A 290 -11.48 -2.39 14.31
C SER A 290 -10.29 -1.85 13.55
N GLU A 291 -10.57 -1.36 12.35
CA GLU A 291 -9.62 -0.55 11.61
C GLU A 291 -9.93 0.92 11.92
N TRP A 292 -9.14 1.48 12.85
CA TRP A 292 -9.35 2.81 13.43
C TRP A 292 -8.24 3.80 13.06
N MET A 293 -7.22 3.33 12.35
CA MET A 293 -5.96 4.06 12.19
C MET A 293 -6.16 5.19 11.17
N GLY A 294 -5.79 6.42 11.56
CA GLY A 294 -5.74 7.55 10.64
C GLY A 294 -4.33 7.78 10.09
N TYR A 295 -4.17 8.83 9.29
CA TYR A 295 -2.86 9.35 8.92
C TYR A 295 -2.03 9.71 10.18
N CYS A 296 -0.72 9.47 10.14
CA CYS A 296 0.14 9.59 11.34
C CYS A 296 -0.44 8.84 12.57
N LEU A 297 -1.17 7.73 12.33
CA LEU A 297 -1.91 6.90 13.27
C LEU A 297 -3.14 7.54 13.95
N LEU A 298 -3.01 8.78 14.44
CA LEU A 298 -4.00 9.39 15.34
C LEU A 298 -4.87 10.48 14.71
N TYR A 299 -4.65 10.83 13.44
CA TYR A 299 -5.56 11.70 12.69
C TYR A 299 -6.96 11.07 12.58
N GLU A 300 -8.00 11.90 12.36
CA GLU A 300 -9.43 11.52 12.32
C GLU A 300 -10.03 11.03 13.64
N ALA A 301 -9.22 10.78 14.66
CA ALA A 301 -9.62 10.54 16.05
C ALA A 301 -10.67 9.43 16.23
N MET A 302 -10.52 8.29 15.56
CA MET A 302 -11.41 7.13 15.73
C MET A 302 -11.05 6.24 16.92
N LEU A 303 -9.77 6.23 17.36
CA LEU A 303 -9.31 5.43 18.49
C LEU A 303 -10.12 5.63 19.79
N PRO A 304 -10.51 6.85 20.21
CA PRO A 304 -11.36 7.05 21.38
C PRO A 304 -12.65 6.21 21.39
N SER A 305 -13.29 6.01 20.23
CA SER A 305 -14.49 5.17 20.10
C SER A 305 -14.18 3.68 20.34
N VAL A 306 -13.02 3.21 19.87
CA VAL A 306 -12.54 1.84 20.14
C VAL A 306 -12.24 1.67 21.63
N LEU A 307 -11.60 2.66 22.27
CA LEU A 307 -11.32 2.63 23.71
C LEU A 307 -12.61 2.63 24.55
N TYR A 308 -13.62 3.42 24.15
CA TYR A 308 -14.94 3.38 24.78
C TYR A 308 -15.54 1.97 24.71
N ALA A 309 -15.49 1.34 23.53
CA ALA A 309 -16.04 0.01 23.34
C ALA A 309 -15.25 -1.06 24.11
N ARG A 310 -13.92 -0.94 24.17
CA ARG A 310 -13.06 -1.79 24.99
C ARG A 310 -13.48 -1.74 26.46
N ASP A 311 -13.57 -0.54 27.02
CA ASP A 311 -13.83 -0.34 28.44
C ASP A 311 -15.26 -0.77 28.83
N ARG A 312 -16.20 -0.67 27.90
CA ARG A 312 -17.62 -0.97 28.13
C ARG A 312 -18.01 -2.41 27.82
N TYR A 313 -17.53 -2.95 26.71
CA TYR A 313 -18.05 -4.19 26.12
C TYR A 313 -17.02 -5.34 26.07
N LEU A 314 -15.72 -5.08 26.12
CA LEU A 314 -14.74 -6.17 26.05
C LEU A 314 -14.70 -6.96 27.36
N LYS A 315 -14.66 -8.29 27.27
CA LYS A 315 -14.42 -9.15 28.44
C LYS A 315 -13.04 -8.88 29.06
N PRO A 316 -12.83 -9.18 30.35
CA PRO A 316 -11.53 -9.03 30.99
C PRO A 316 -10.39 -9.81 30.31
N ASP A 317 -10.67 -10.93 29.66
CA ASP A 317 -9.73 -11.74 28.89
C ASP A 317 -9.87 -11.55 27.37
N GLY A 318 -10.64 -10.55 26.93
CA GLY A 318 -10.93 -10.32 25.52
C GLY A 318 -9.73 -9.76 24.75
N VAL A 319 -9.77 -9.94 23.43
CA VAL A 319 -8.70 -9.59 22.49
C VAL A 319 -9.08 -8.35 21.68
N LEU A 320 -8.12 -7.44 21.50
CA LEU A 320 -8.20 -6.35 20.53
C LEU A 320 -7.38 -6.71 19.29
N ALA A 321 -7.94 -6.48 18.10
CA ALA A 321 -7.27 -6.67 16.82
C ALA A 321 -7.36 -5.38 15.98
N PRO A 322 -6.23 -4.66 15.77
CA PRO A 322 -4.89 -4.91 16.29
C PRO A 322 -4.82 -4.76 17.82
N SER A 323 -3.70 -5.19 18.41
CA SER A 323 -3.50 -5.22 19.87
C SER A 323 -2.57 -4.10 20.34
N SER A 324 -1.65 -3.67 19.48
CA SER A 324 -0.74 -2.55 19.74
C SER A 324 -0.27 -1.89 18.45
N ALA A 325 0.16 -0.63 18.55
CA ALA A 325 0.77 0.10 17.46
C ALA A 325 2.04 0.84 17.93
N THR A 326 3.03 0.98 17.05
CA THR A 326 4.26 1.75 17.30
C THR A 326 4.34 2.89 16.31
N ILE A 327 4.58 4.11 16.78
CA ILE A 327 4.80 5.29 15.94
C ILE A 327 6.30 5.56 15.83
N TRP A 328 6.75 5.76 14.61
CA TRP A 328 8.15 5.94 14.23
C TRP A 328 8.40 7.33 13.68
N ILE A 329 9.62 7.82 13.87
CA ILE A 329 10.12 9.04 13.23
C ILE A 329 11.50 8.77 12.63
N ALA A 330 11.78 9.34 11.45
CA ALA A 330 13.13 9.40 10.90
C ALA A 330 13.38 10.72 10.17
N PRO A 331 14.63 11.24 10.19
CA PRO A 331 15.01 12.39 9.39
C PRO A 331 15.06 12.00 7.91
N ILE A 332 14.71 12.95 7.05
CA ILE A 332 14.79 12.79 5.60
C ILE A 332 15.68 13.85 4.95
N ALA A 333 16.27 13.48 3.82
CA ALA A 333 16.97 14.37 2.92
C ALA A 333 16.74 13.91 1.48
N ASP A 334 15.99 14.70 0.71
CA ASP A 334 15.54 14.35 -0.62
C ASP A 334 15.63 15.57 -1.57
N PRO A 335 16.80 15.77 -2.21
CA PRO A 335 17.01 16.88 -3.13
C PRO A 335 16.06 16.87 -4.34
N GLU A 336 15.62 15.70 -4.79
CA GLU A 336 14.69 15.56 -5.91
C GLU A 336 13.30 16.05 -5.50
N TYR A 337 12.79 15.58 -4.36
CA TYR A 337 11.52 16.06 -3.81
C TYR A 337 11.56 17.58 -3.56
N VAL A 338 12.65 18.08 -2.97
CA VAL A 338 12.84 19.52 -2.73
C VAL A 338 12.92 20.30 -4.04
N SER A 339 13.56 19.78 -5.07
CA SER A 339 13.60 20.40 -6.40
C SER A 339 12.19 20.54 -6.96
N ASP A 340 11.45 19.43 -7.01
CA ASP A 340 10.18 19.34 -7.73
C ASP A 340 9.02 20.03 -7.00
N HIS A 341 9.02 20.03 -5.67
CA HIS A 341 7.86 20.50 -4.89
C HIS A 341 8.11 21.82 -4.15
N ILE A 342 9.37 22.15 -3.90
CA ILE A 342 9.75 23.39 -3.20
C ILE A 342 10.42 24.33 -4.18
N SER A 343 11.59 24.00 -4.70
CA SER A 343 12.42 24.90 -5.50
C SER A 343 11.79 25.25 -6.85
N PHE A 344 10.95 24.38 -7.41
CA PHE A 344 10.15 24.62 -8.62
C PHE A 344 9.51 26.02 -8.65
N TRP A 345 8.93 26.47 -7.53
CA TRP A 345 8.26 27.76 -7.43
C TRP A 345 9.17 28.99 -7.58
N ARG A 346 10.49 28.81 -7.52
CA ARG A 346 11.46 29.91 -7.68
C ARG A 346 11.68 30.31 -9.14
N ASP A 347 11.42 29.39 -10.08
CA ASP A 347 11.56 29.63 -11.51
C ASP A 347 10.55 28.76 -12.29
N VAL A 348 9.32 29.26 -12.39
CA VAL A 348 8.26 28.65 -13.18
C VAL A 348 8.21 29.35 -14.53
N TYR A 349 8.86 28.75 -15.54
CA TYR A 349 8.98 29.31 -16.89
C TYR A 349 9.59 30.73 -16.93
N GLY A 350 10.57 31.03 -16.08
CA GLY A 350 11.21 32.35 -15.98
C GLY A 350 10.58 33.29 -14.95
N PHE A 351 9.53 32.85 -14.24
CA PHE A 351 8.80 33.67 -13.26
C PHE A 351 8.98 33.15 -11.83
N ASP A 352 9.29 34.05 -10.89
CA ASP A 352 9.28 33.74 -9.45
C ASP A 352 7.83 33.67 -8.95
N MET A 353 7.41 32.47 -8.56
CA MET A 353 6.08 32.15 -8.01
C MET A 353 6.17 31.66 -6.56
N LYS A 354 7.20 32.05 -5.79
CA LYS A 354 7.40 31.57 -4.41
C LYS A 354 6.22 31.82 -3.47
N THR A 355 5.31 32.74 -3.78
CA THR A 355 4.08 32.96 -3.00
C THR A 355 3.21 31.71 -2.95
N MET A 356 3.33 30.82 -3.93
CA MET A 356 2.64 29.51 -3.94
C MET A 356 3.20 28.53 -2.90
N GLN A 357 4.32 28.85 -2.25
CA GLN A 357 4.88 28.09 -1.13
C GLN A 357 4.28 28.49 0.23
N GLU A 358 3.33 29.42 0.28
CA GLU A 358 2.66 29.78 1.54
C GLU A 358 2.09 28.53 2.22
N GLY A 359 2.46 28.30 3.48
CA GLY A 359 2.00 27.12 4.24
C GLY A 359 2.82 25.83 4.03
N ILE A 360 3.80 25.80 3.10
CA ILE A 360 4.53 24.58 2.72
C ILE A 360 5.23 23.88 3.90
N TYR A 361 5.67 24.66 4.89
CA TYR A 361 6.35 24.13 6.07
C TYR A 361 5.38 23.96 7.24
N GLU A 362 4.23 24.61 7.24
CA GLU A 362 3.24 24.59 8.32
C GLU A 362 2.27 23.41 8.24
N GLU A 363 2.23 22.71 7.10
CA GLU A 363 1.34 21.58 6.85
C GLU A 363 2.08 20.23 6.92
N ALA A 364 1.47 19.25 7.58
CA ALA A 364 1.90 17.87 7.47
C ALA A 364 1.31 17.27 6.19
N ARG A 365 2.14 16.63 5.37
CA ARG A 365 1.73 16.04 4.09
C ARG A 365 1.62 14.54 4.21
N VAL A 366 0.69 13.93 3.48
CA VAL A 366 0.56 12.48 3.40
C VAL A 366 1.15 12.02 2.07
N GLU A 367 2.39 11.54 2.10
CA GLU A 367 3.14 11.17 0.92
C GLU A 367 3.83 9.82 1.06
N ALA A 368 3.97 9.12 -0.07
CA ALA A 368 4.69 7.86 -0.14
C ALA A 368 6.14 8.18 -0.50
N MET A 369 6.99 8.27 0.52
CA MET A 369 8.40 8.61 0.35
C MET A 369 9.21 7.32 0.14
N PRO A 370 10.14 7.29 -0.81
CA PRO A 370 11.00 6.12 -0.99
C PRO A 370 11.97 5.98 0.19
N GLN A 371 12.38 4.74 0.48
CA GLN A 371 13.33 4.46 1.57
C GLN A 371 14.66 5.23 1.40
N SER A 372 15.06 5.57 0.18
CA SER A 372 16.26 6.37 -0.12
C SER A 372 16.22 7.79 0.44
N SER A 373 15.03 8.36 0.65
CA SER A 373 14.84 9.69 1.24
C SER A 373 15.19 9.69 2.73
N VAL A 374 15.09 8.55 3.42
CA VAL A 374 15.45 8.43 4.83
C VAL A 374 16.97 8.52 5.00
N CYS A 375 17.43 9.49 5.79
CA CYS A 375 18.86 9.79 5.96
C CYS A 375 19.39 9.48 7.37
N GLY A 376 18.57 8.91 8.24
CA GLY A 376 18.97 8.48 9.59
C GLY A 376 18.23 7.24 10.06
N GLU A 377 18.71 6.66 11.16
CA GLU A 377 18.10 5.50 11.80
C GLU A 377 16.68 5.85 12.30
N PRO A 378 15.65 5.07 11.93
CA PRO A 378 14.31 5.23 12.48
C PRO A 378 14.28 5.11 14.00
N TYR A 379 13.42 5.87 14.65
CA TYR A 379 13.27 5.85 16.10
C TYR A 379 11.81 5.63 16.52
N PRO A 380 11.50 4.59 17.33
CA PRO A 380 10.16 4.34 17.83
C PRO A 380 9.90 5.20 19.07
N PHE A 381 9.18 6.31 18.91
CA PHE A 381 9.00 7.27 20.02
C PHE A 381 7.73 7.04 20.84
N LYS A 382 6.78 6.24 20.35
CA LYS A 382 5.55 5.92 21.08
C LYS A 382 5.05 4.53 20.75
N VAL A 383 4.84 3.72 21.78
CA VAL A 383 4.09 2.46 21.70
C VAL A 383 2.73 2.67 22.35
N LEU A 384 1.67 2.27 21.65
CA LEU A 384 0.29 2.25 22.12
C LEU A 384 -0.12 0.80 22.37
N ASP A 385 -0.22 0.41 23.63
CA ASP A 385 -0.88 -0.83 24.03
C ASP A 385 -2.40 -0.58 24.10
N LEU A 386 -3.14 -1.13 23.14
CA LEU A 386 -4.56 -0.86 23.03
C LEU A 386 -5.37 -1.46 24.18
N HIS A 387 -4.83 -2.40 24.96
CA HIS A 387 -5.53 -2.94 26.12
C HIS A 387 -5.48 -2.03 27.35
N THR A 388 -4.53 -1.09 27.40
CA THR A 388 -4.26 -0.27 28.60
C THR A 388 -4.28 1.23 28.35
N VAL A 389 -4.01 1.68 27.11
CA VAL A 389 -4.00 3.10 26.73
C VAL A 389 -5.33 3.78 27.00
N LYS A 390 -5.31 5.02 27.46
CA LYS A 390 -6.50 5.84 27.67
C LYS A 390 -6.56 7.00 26.68
N THR A 391 -7.73 7.61 26.54
CA THR A 391 -7.93 8.78 25.68
C THR A 391 -6.99 9.95 26.04
N GLU A 392 -6.67 10.12 27.32
CA GLU A 392 -5.71 11.13 27.79
C GLU A 392 -4.27 10.86 27.35
N ASP A 393 -3.91 9.60 27.04
CA ASP A 393 -2.56 9.21 26.60
C ASP A 393 -2.32 9.42 25.10
N LEU A 394 -3.38 9.78 24.35
CA LEU A 394 -3.34 10.05 22.91
C LEU A 394 -2.82 11.45 22.58
N GLN A 395 -2.76 12.33 23.59
CA GLN A 395 -2.04 13.60 23.52
C GLN A 395 -0.79 13.49 24.39
N PHE A 396 0.38 13.56 23.78
CA PHE A 396 1.62 13.25 24.47
C PHE A 396 2.81 14.00 23.90
N SER A 397 3.85 14.09 24.72
CA SER A 397 5.20 14.48 24.31
C SER A 397 6.13 13.28 24.47
N ALA A 398 7.02 13.05 23.52
CA ALA A 398 7.99 11.97 23.53
C ALA A 398 9.35 12.48 23.06
N THR A 399 10.43 11.92 23.63
CA THR A 399 11.79 12.17 23.16
C THR A 399 12.10 11.25 21.98
N TRP A 400 12.92 11.72 21.06
CA TRP A 400 13.45 10.90 19.97
C TRP A 400 14.91 11.21 19.69
N SER A 401 15.61 10.23 19.10
CA SER A 401 16.99 10.40 18.66
C SER A 401 17.25 9.56 17.42
N SER A 402 17.86 10.14 16.40
CA SER A 402 18.23 9.45 15.16
C SER A 402 19.67 9.75 14.80
N LYS A 403 20.42 8.69 14.48
CA LYS A 403 21.79 8.83 13.97
C LYS A 403 21.76 8.88 12.44
N LEU A 404 22.39 9.89 11.86
CA LEU A 404 22.49 10.00 10.40
C LEU A 404 23.33 8.85 9.81
N THR A 405 22.78 8.21 8.77
CA THR A 405 23.36 7.05 8.10
C THR A 405 24.23 7.44 6.91
N ARG A 406 24.07 8.66 6.38
CA ARG A 406 24.87 9.24 5.29
C ARG A 406 25.12 10.74 5.50
N ASP A 407 26.13 11.26 4.82
CA ASP A 407 26.35 12.71 4.73
C ASP A 407 25.19 13.34 3.95
N VAL A 408 24.64 14.44 4.47
CA VAL A 408 23.57 15.20 3.80
C VAL A 408 23.87 16.69 3.88
N GLU A 409 23.57 17.42 2.80
CA GLU A 409 23.72 18.87 2.81
C GLU A 409 22.76 19.48 3.84
N ASN A 410 21.48 19.10 3.78
CA ASN A 410 20.46 19.55 4.70
C ASN A 410 19.53 18.38 5.12
N VAL A 411 18.96 18.49 6.31
CA VAL A 411 17.82 17.65 6.72
C VAL A 411 16.56 18.41 6.33
N ASP A 412 15.84 17.87 5.35
CA ASP A 412 14.69 18.55 4.73
C ASP A 412 13.41 18.41 5.57
N GLY A 413 13.43 17.53 6.55
CA GLY A 413 12.31 17.30 7.44
C GLY A 413 12.36 15.95 8.14
N PHE A 414 11.18 15.48 8.54
CA PHE A 414 10.98 14.19 9.18
C PHE A 414 9.86 13.42 8.50
N LEU A 415 9.97 12.10 8.55
CA LEU A 415 8.92 11.18 8.16
C LEU A 415 8.35 10.53 9.41
N ILE A 416 7.02 10.46 9.50
CA ILE A 416 6.28 9.74 10.54
C ILE A 416 5.46 8.64 9.90
N TRP A 417 5.52 7.45 10.50
CA TRP A 417 4.68 6.32 10.13
C TRP A 417 4.38 5.48 11.35
N PHE A 418 3.62 4.41 11.16
CA PHE A 418 3.28 3.49 12.22
C PHE A 418 3.30 2.02 11.77
N ASP A 419 3.53 1.15 12.74
CA ASP A 419 3.42 -0.30 12.60
C ASP A 419 2.31 -0.81 13.51
N ASN A 420 1.55 -1.79 13.05
CA ASN A 420 0.52 -2.45 13.83
C ASN A 420 0.88 -3.91 14.09
N PHE A 421 0.54 -4.38 15.29
CA PHE A 421 0.82 -5.73 15.75
C PHE A 421 -0.46 -6.38 16.30
N PHE A 422 -0.63 -7.66 15.99
CA PHE A 422 -1.76 -8.46 16.40
C PHE A 422 -1.29 -9.58 17.33
N THR A 423 -1.88 -9.66 18.52
CA THR A 423 -1.64 -10.75 19.47
C THR A 423 -2.90 -11.59 19.66
N THR A 424 -2.74 -12.83 20.11
CA THR A 424 -3.85 -13.80 20.21
C THR A 424 -4.48 -13.84 21.59
N SER A 425 -3.81 -13.27 22.58
CA SER A 425 -4.27 -13.16 23.96
C SER A 425 -3.95 -11.79 24.53
N ARG A 426 -4.81 -11.31 25.45
CA ARG A 426 -4.55 -10.13 26.28
C ARG A 426 -3.30 -10.28 27.15
N SER A 427 -2.95 -11.51 27.53
CA SER A 427 -1.77 -11.78 28.34
C SER A 427 -0.46 -11.74 27.57
N ASP A 428 -0.52 -11.69 26.23
CA ASP A 428 0.67 -11.64 25.41
C ASP A 428 1.40 -10.31 25.64
N PRO A 429 2.74 -10.31 25.75
CA PRO A 429 3.49 -9.10 25.98
C PRO A 429 3.37 -8.15 24.78
N VAL A 430 3.23 -6.86 25.07
CA VAL A 430 3.34 -5.81 24.06
C VAL A 430 4.73 -5.91 23.41
N PRO A 431 4.83 -5.87 22.07
CA PRO A 431 6.11 -5.90 21.38
C PRO A 431 7.06 -4.80 21.91
N PRO A 432 8.35 -5.10 22.11
CA PRO A 432 9.35 -4.06 22.39
C PRO A 432 9.28 -2.96 21.32
N ALA A 433 9.52 -1.71 21.70
CA ALA A 433 9.37 -0.55 20.80
C ALA A 433 10.16 -0.68 19.48
N GLU A 434 11.34 -1.30 19.51
CA GLU A 434 12.21 -1.51 18.35
C GLU A 434 11.76 -2.66 17.43
N THR A 435 10.68 -3.36 17.78
CA THR A 435 10.17 -4.48 16.97
C THR A 435 9.53 -3.92 15.71
N THR A 436 10.00 -4.39 14.56
CA THR A 436 9.37 -4.14 13.26
C THR A 436 8.54 -5.36 12.83
N PRO A 437 7.56 -5.20 11.92
CA PRO A 437 6.80 -6.32 11.37
C PRO A 437 7.68 -7.45 10.81
N GLU A 438 8.77 -7.12 10.12
CA GLU A 438 9.69 -8.13 9.57
C GLU A 438 10.37 -8.97 10.67
N THR A 439 10.60 -8.37 11.84
CA THR A 439 11.19 -9.09 13.00
C THR A 439 10.14 -9.81 13.83
N TRP A 440 8.88 -9.38 13.76
CA TRP A 440 7.75 -10.00 14.45
C TRP A 440 7.33 -11.29 13.77
N ASP A 441 7.07 -11.24 12.46
CA ASP A 441 6.56 -12.37 11.68
C ASP A 441 7.55 -13.56 11.64
N LYS A 442 8.86 -13.27 11.79
CA LYS A 442 9.91 -14.30 11.88
C LYS A 442 9.96 -15.02 13.23
N LYS A 443 9.40 -14.43 14.30
CA LYS A 443 9.48 -14.98 15.66
C LYS A 443 8.28 -15.84 16.03
N ASP A 444 7.10 -15.54 15.49
CA ASP A 444 5.85 -16.18 15.89
C ASP A 444 5.02 -16.55 14.66
N HIS A 445 4.86 -17.85 14.41
CA HIS A 445 4.12 -18.39 13.27
C HIS A 445 2.60 -18.08 13.29
N GLY A 446 2.07 -17.46 14.35
CA GLY A 446 0.69 -16.96 14.42
C GLY A 446 0.55 -15.44 14.59
N GLY A 447 1.68 -14.75 14.83
CA GLY A 447 1.73 -13.30 14.94
C GLY A 447 1.61 -12.66 13.57
N VAL A 448 0.77 -11.63 13.47
CA VAL A 448 0.65 -10.82 12.25
C VAL A 448 1.02 -9.39 12.60
N ALA A 449 1.75 -8.73 11.72
CA ALA A 449 2.04 -7.30 11.81
C ALA A 449 2.13 -6.69 10.41
N PHE A 450 2.01 -5.38 10.32
CA PHE A 450 2.31 -4.66 9.09
C PHE A 450 2.85 -3.26 9.37
N THR A 451 3.62 -2.73 8.42
CA THR A 451 4.23 -1.41 8.50
C THR A 451 3.57 -0.48 7.47
N THR A 452 3.47 0.80 7.82
CA THR A 452 3.22 1.89 6.87
C THR A 452 4.50 2.64 6.51
N GLY A 453 5.66 2.17 6.98
CA GLY A 453 6.95 2.79 6.76
C GLY A 453 7.45 2.69 5.31
N PRO A 454 8.45 3.51 4.97
CA PRO A 454 8.96 3.62 3.59
C PRO A 454 9.74 2.38 3.11
N SER A 455 10.08 1.44 4.00
CA SER A 455 10.68 0.15 3.66
C SER A 455 9.64 -0.92 3.29
N GLY A 456 8.37 -0.70 3.62
CA GLY A 456 7.27 -1.62 3.33
C GLY A 456 6.62 -1.36 1.98
N THR A 457 5.65 -2.21 1.63
CA THR A 457 4.75 -1.94 0.49
C THR A 457 3.86 -0.75 0.83
N VAL A 458 3.67 0.17 -0.13
CA VAL A 458 2.89 1.39 0.07
C VAL A 458 1.44 1.04 0.44
N THR A 459 1.00 1.55 1.59
CA THR A 459 -0.40 1.48 2.06
C THR A 459 -1.12 2.77 1.72
N HIS A 460 -2.45 2.79 1.84
CA HIS A 460 -3.24 4.02 1.60
C HIS A 460 -2.93 5.13 2.62
N TRP A 461 -2.44 4.78 3.82
CA TRP A 461 -1.99 5.75 4.82
C TRP A 461 -0.71 6.47 4.43
N LYS A 462 0.11 5.86 3.56
CA LYS A 462 1.45 6.35 3.19
C LYS A 462 2.24 6.74 4.44
N GLN A 463 2.93 7.89 4.42
CA GLN A 463 3.64 8.44 5.57
C GLN A 463 3.32 9.93 5.77
N GLY A 464 3.44 10.40 7.00
CA GLY A 464 3.40 11.81 7.35
C GLY A 464 4.74 12.49 7.09
N LEU A 465 4.81 13.31 6.04
CA LEU A 465 5.95 14.14 5.69
C LEU A 465 5.87 15.50 6.39
N LEU A 466 6.86 15.77 7.23
CA LEU A 466 6.99 16.99 8.04
C LEU A 466 8.19 17.81 7.54
N LEU A 467 7.94 18.70 6.57
CA LEU A 467 9.01 19.52 5.99
C LEU A 467 9.53 20.55 6.99
N ALA A 468 10.85 20.65 7.11
CA ALA A 468 11.53 21.65 7.92
C ALA A 468 12.04 22.80 7.02
N PRO A 469 11.97 24.06 7.45
CA PRO A 469 12.62 25.15 6.75
C PRO A 469 14.13 24.89 6.58
N PRO A 470 14.75 25.30 5.46
CA PRO A 470 16.17 25.04 5.20
C PRO A 470 17.08 25.75 6.20
N GLU A 471 18.19 25.10 6.58
CA GLU A 471 19.22 25.72 7.42
C GLU A 471 20.08 26.67 6.58
N ALA A 472 20.34 27.88 7.09
CA ALA A 472 21.07 28.91 6.34
C ALA A 472 22.53 28.54 6.03
N LYS A 473 23.11 27.62 6.83
CA LYS A 473 24.43 27.02 6.67
C LYS A 473 24.42 25.65 7.35
N SER A 474 24.20 24.58 6.60
CA SER A 474 24.39 23.24 7.15
C SER A 474 25.10 22.34 6.15
N SER A 475 25.97 21.49 6.69
CA SER A 475 26.44 20.29 6.05
C SER A 475 26.46 19.25 7.16
N ALA A 476 25.38 18.48 7.31
CA ALA A 476 25.28 17.48 8.36
C ALA A 476 26.13 16.28 7.96
N LYS A 477 27.11 15.93 8.80
CA LYS A 477 28.01 14.81 8.53
C LYS A 477 27.41 13.50 9.05
N SER A 478 27.75 12.41 8.38
CA SER A 478 27.51 11.04 8.79
C SER A 478 27.97 10.85 10.25
N HIS A 479 27.14 10.15 11.03
CA HIS A 479 27.29 9.92 12.48
C HIS A 479 26.95 11.08 13.42
N GLN A 480 26.49 12.23 12.91
CA GLN A 480 25.80 13.18 13.78
C GLN A 480 24.47 12.60 14.26
N SER A 481 24.18 12.73 15.55
CA SER A 481 22.89 12.37 16.12
C SER A 481 22.01 13.60 16.22
N LEU A 482 20.82 13.52 15.61
CA LEU A 482 19.73 14.45 15.85
C LEU A 482 18.92 13.93 17.02
N SER A 483 18.52 14.82 17.92
CA SER A 483 17.62 14.46 19.02
C SER A 483 16.78 15.64 19.44
N GLY A 484 15.63 15.34 20.02
CA GLY A 484 14.74 16.34 20.60
C GLY A 484 13.42 15.73 21.03
N ASP A 485 12.38 16.55 21.05
CA ASP A 485 11.05 16.18 21.50
C ASP A 485 10.05 16.26 20.34
N ILE A 486 9.03 15.40 20.37
CA ILE A 486 7.86 15.49 19.50
C ILE A 486 6.59 15.51 20.35
N VAL A 487 5.64 16.35 19.96
CA VAL A 487 4.34 16.50 20.60
C VAL A 487 3.26 16.12 19.59
N PHE A 488 2.39 15.21 19.99
CA PHE A 488 1.14 14.86 19.32
C PHE A 488 -0.02 15.44 20.11
N ALA A 489 -0.85 16.27 19.48
CA ALA A 489 -2.03 16.86 20.10
C ALA A 489 -3.17 17.01 19.08
N ALA A 490 -4.41 16.95 19.56
CA ALA A 490 -5.55 17.37 18.75
C ALA A 490 -5.52 18.91 18.58
N ALA A 491 -6.13 19.42 17.50
CA ALA A 491 -6.30 20.86 17.36
C ALA A 491 -7.35 21.39 18.36
N ASP A 492 -7.16 22.61 18.87
CA ASP A 492 -8.04 23.22 19.87
C ASP A 492 -9.47 23.46 19.31
N ASP A 493 -9.57 23.67 18.01
CA ASP A 493 -10.79 23.95 17.25
C ASP A 493 -11.38 22.73 16.54
N ASN A 494 -10.59 21.68 16.31
CA ASN A 494 -11.02 20.44 15.67
C ASN A 494 -10.36 19.20 16.32
N ALA A 495 -11.16 18.44 17.07
CA ALA A 495 -10.70 17.23 17.77
C ALA A 495 -10.25 16.09 16.83
N ARG A 496 -10.59 16.14 15.54
CA ARG A 496 -10.17 15.17 14.51
C ARG A 496 -8.89 15.59 13.78
N ALA A 497 -8.51 16.85 13.85
CA ALA A 497 -7.27 17.36 13.29
C ALA A 497 -6.09 17.08 14.24
N LEU A 498 -4.89 16.94 13.66
CA LEU A 498 -3.67 16.62 14.38
C LEU A 498 -2.67 17.77 14.27
N VAL A 499 -2.14 18.21 15.42
CA VAL A 499 -1.05 19.18 15.52
C VAL A 499 0.20 18.47 15.99
N LEU A 500 1.23 18.50 15.14
CA LEU A 500 2.53 17.89 15.38
C LEU A 500 3.53 19.01 15.68
N ARG A 501 4.23 18.94 16.80
CA ARG A 501 5.30 19.91 17.13
C ARG A 501 6.57 19.16 17.41
N ALA A 502 7.66 19.45 16.69
CA ALA A 502 8.95 18.85 16.97
C ALA A 502 9.95 19.92 17.39
N SER A 503 10.81 19.56 18.34
CA SER A 503 12.07 20.23 18.62
C SER A 503 13.21 19.30 18.23
N TRP A 504 14.32 19.85 17.75
CA TRP A 504 15.53 19.07 17.50
C TRP A 504 16.78 19.92 17.57
N THR A 505 17.90 19.25 17.81
CA THR A 505 19.23 19.85 17.70
C THR A 505 19.66 19.85 16.25
N ASP A 506 20.03 21.01 15.71
CA ASP A 506 20.53 21.14 14.35
C ASP A 506 22.00 20.69 14.19
N SER A 507 22.50 20.81 12.96
CA SER A 507 23.85 20.40 12.61
C SER A 507 24.95 21.20 13.33
N GLU A 508 24.67 22.42 13.80
CA GLU A 508 25.59 23.31 14.51
C GLU A 508 25.38 23.30 16.05
N GLY A 509 24.46 22.48 16.56
CA GLY A 509 24.13 22.40 18.00
C GLY A 509 23.10 23.44 18.46
N GLY A 510 22.46 24.16 17.54
CA GLY A 510 21.32 25.03 17.81
C GLY A 510 20.03 24.24 18.04
N SER A 511 19.11 24.82 18.82
CA SER A 511 17.79 24.23 19.06
C SER A 511 16.78 24.78 18.06
N ARG A 512 16.18 23.89 17.27
CA ARG A 512 15.09 24.18 16.34
C ARG A 512 13.77 23.71 16.90
N LYS A 513 12.71 24.41 16.54
CA LYS A 513 11.32 24.04 16.84
C LYS A 513 10.46 24.37 15.65
N HIS A 514 9.54 23.46 15.33
CA HIS A 514 8.60 23.67 14.24
C HIS A 514 7.27 22.96 14.54
N SER A 515 6.20 23.45 13.90
CA SER A 515 4.85 22.93 14.09
C SER A 515 4.22 22.67 12.72
N TRP A 516 3.57 21.52 12.61
CA TRP A 516 2.80 21.12 11.44
C TRP A 516 1.34 20.87 11.84
N GLN A 517 0.43 21.17 10.93
CA GLN A 517 -0.99 20.88 11.07
C GLN A 517 -1.42 19.87 10.01
N LEU A 518 -2.17 18.87 10.42
CA LEU A 518 -2.89 17.94 9.56
C LEU A 518 -4.38 18.18 9.83
N LYS A 519 -5.04 18.86 8.90
CA LYS A 519 -6.41 19.36 9.05
C LYS A 519 -7.43 18.49 8.36
#